data_AF-A0A918BRJ7-F1
#
_entry.id   AF-A0A918BRJ7-F1
#
_cell.length_a   1.000
_cell.length_b   1.000
_cell.length_c   1.000
_cell.angle_alpha   90.00
_cell.angle_beta   90.00
_cell.angle_gamma   90.00
#
_symmetry.space_group_name_H-M   'P 1'
#
loop_
_entity.id
_entity.type
_entity.pdbx_description
1 polymer ?
#
loop_
_entity_poly.entity_id
_entity_poly.type
_entity_poly.pdbx_seq_one_letter_code
_entity_poly.pdbx_strand_id
1 'polypeptide(L)'
;MPYEISYAERWALYDLWGGKCVWCNLPLFWSDYEVEHLIPKHLASPENKEKRREALTRHGLPSDYDLYAIENLAPSCGPCNSGKGRRIPTLAPAITELLNKAQKLAPKVRKKAAAFAKKRDTEKALAMIMASDDIEQLKAAADFIQGKLKQASESLLARVHPALSGLYDPKRWNSITPLSADVAFVADGKTGGVTGKHISWQCPHCSSYGPWNGNRCLTCGQMDVPDW
;
A
#
# COMPACT_ATOMS: atom_id res chain seq x y z
N MET A 1 9.92 -8.67 27.41
CA MET A 1 8.97 -9.25 26.43
C MET A 1 9.52 -8.97 25.04
N PRO A 2 9.38 -9.89 24.06
CA PRO A 2 9.81 -9.63 22.69
C PRO A 2 9.04 -8.43 22.14
N TYR A 3 9.69 -7.61 21.33
CA TYR A 3 9.02 -6.53 20.62
C TYR A 3 7.97 -7.10 19.66
N GLU A 4 6.74 -6.62 19.76
CA GLU A 4 5.63 -7.03 18.90
C GLU A 4 5.33 -5.92 17.91
N ILE A 5 5.34 -6.26 16.62
CA ILE A 5 5.11 -5.30 15.54
C ILE A 5 3.66 -4.80 15.57
N SER A 6 3.46 -3.48 15.58
CA SER A 6 2.13 -2.87 15.55
C SER A 6 1.45 -3.01 14.19
N TYR A 7 0.12 -2.82 14.13
CA TYR A 7 -0.61 -2.79 12.85
C TYR A 7 -0.10 -1.70 11.89
N ALA A 8 0.28 -0.53 12.41
CA ALA A 8 0.84 0.55 11.61
C ALA A 8 2.21 0.17 11.00
N GLU A 9 3.05 -0.53 11.77
CA GLU A 9 4.33 -1.04 11.28
C GLU A 9 4.15 -2.19 10.31
N ARG A 10 3.18 -3.08 10.54
CA ARG A 10 2.77 -4.14 9.60
C ARG A 10 2.35 -3.57 8.26
N TRP A 11 1.51 -2.53 8.28
CA TRP A 11 1.10 -1.81 7.06
C TRP A 11 2.35 -1.24 6.37
N ALA A 12 3.16 -0.49 7.13
CA ALA A 12 4.33 0.18 6.58
C ALA A 12 5.34 -0.79 5.98
N LEU A 13 5.48 -1.97 6.58
CA LEU A 13 6.26 -3.07 6.05
C LEU A 13 5.69 -3.55 4.72
N TYR A 14 4.41 -3.95 4.67
CA TYR A 14 3.76 -4.45 3.46
C TYR A 14 3.97 -3.53 2.25
N ASP A 15 3.70 -2.24 2.40
CA ASP A 15 3.76 -1.27 1.30
C ASP A 15 5.17 -0.88 0.89
N LEU A 16 6.09 -0.65 1.84
CA LEU A 16 7.47 -0.29 1.50
C LEU A 16 8.21 -1.45 0.83
N TRP A 17 7.73 -2.68 1.03
CA TRP A 17 8.16 -3.86 0.31
C TRP A 17 7.43 -4.08 -1.02
N GLY A 18 6.47 -3.22 -1.38
CA GLY A 18 5.75 -3.20 -2.65
C GLY A 18 4.56 -4.15 -2.71
N GLY A 19 4.03 -4.59 -1.56
CA GLY A 19 2.88 -5.50 -1.48
C GLY A 19 3.14 -6.85 -2.13
N LYS A 20 4.36 -7.39 -2.00
CA LYS A 20 4.79 -8.66 -2.61
C LYS A 20 5.42 -9.58 -1.60
N CYS A 21 5.25 -10.89 -1.81
CA CYS A 21 5.91 -11.91 -1.01
C CYS A 21 7.43 -11.85 -1.23
N VAL A 22 8.19 -11.84 -0.13
CA VAL A 22 9.65 -11.77 -0.19
C VAL A 22 10.30 -12.97 -0.88
N TRP A 23 9.64 -14.13 -0.84
CA TRP A 23 10.19 -15.38 -1.38
C TRP A 23 9.77 -15.64 -2.83
N CYS A 24 8.47 -15.57 -3.14
CA CYS A 24 7.96 -15.88 -4.48
C CYS A 24 7.71 -14.65 -5.35
N ASN A 25 7.83 -13.43 -4.79
CA ASN A 25 7.61 -12.15 -5.46
C ASN A 25 6.20 -11.95 -6.06
N LEU A 26 5.26 -12.85 -5.76
CA LEU A 26 3.86 -12.69 -6.13
C LEU A 26 3.22 -11.57 -5.30
N PRO A 27 2.24 -10.84 -5.89
CA PRO A 27 1.44 -9.88 -5.13
C PRO A 27 0.81 -10.54 -3.91
N LEU A 28 0.83 -9.81 -2.78
CA LEU A 28 0.13 -10.19 -1.56
C LEU A 28 -1.12 -9.34 -1.46
N PHE A 29 -2.25 -9.98 -1.14
CA PHE A 29 -3.36 -9.24 -0.55
C PHE A 29 -3.06 -8.98 0.92
N TRP A 30 -3.57 -7.87 1.46
CA TRP A 30 -3.44 -7.54 2.87
C TRP A 30 -4.00 -8.64 3.79
N SER A 31 -5.05 -9.34 3.35
CA SER A 31 -5.65 -10.48 4.06
C SER A 31 -4.74 -11.69 4.18
N ASP A 32 -3.82 -11.88 3.21
CA ASP A 32 -3.00 -13.09 3.07
C ASP A 32 -1.54 -12.83 3.51
N TYR A 33 -1.28 -11.62 4.00
CA TYR A 33 0.03 -11.13 4.39
C TYR A 33 0.42 -11.60 5.80
N GLU A 34 1.55 -12.29 5.85
CA GLU A 34 2.21 -12.67 7.09
C GLU A 34 3.55 -11.96 7.27
N VAL A 35 3.93 -11.75 8.53
CA VAL A 35 5.24 -11.20 8.91
C VAL A 35 6.24 -12.35 9.00
N GLU A 36 7.15 -12.40 8.03
CA GLU A 36 8.28 -13.33 8.01
C GLU A 36 9.42 -12.81 8.88
N HIS A 37 10.03 -13.70 9.66
CA HIS A 37 11.30 -13.44 10.31
C HIS A 37 12.41 -14.08 9.46
N LEU A 38 13.20 -13.24 8.77
CA LEU A 38 14.25 -13.69 7.85
C LEU A 38 15.22 -14.63 8.58
N ILE A 39 15.69 -14.22 9.75
CA ILE A 39 16.29 -15.09 10.75
C ILE A 39 15.19 -15.57 11.72
N PRO A 40 14.88 -16.88 11.78
CA PRO A 40 13.77 -17.41 12.57
C PRO A 40 13.83 -17.06 14.07
N LYS A 41 12.71 -16.58 14.62
CA LYS A 41 12.57 -16.19 16.03
C LYS A 41 12.87 -17.29 17.06
N HIS A 42 12.72 -18.57 16.69
CA HIS A 42 13.03 -19.69 17.60
C HIS A 42 14.51 -19.71 18.03
N LEU A 43 15.40 -19.08 17.26
CA LEU A 43 16.82 -18.94 17.63
C LEU A 43 17.04 -17.97 18.79
N ALA A 44 16.02 -17.21 19.21
CA ALA A 44 16.12 -16.32 20.37
C ALA A 44 16.22 -17.10 21.70
N SER A 45 15.83 -18.37 21.73
CA SER A 45 15.77 -19.14 22.97
C SER A 45 17.17 -19.58 23.45
N PRO A 46 17.39 -19.68 24.78
CA PRO A 46 18.70 -20.03 25.35
C PRO A 46 19.28 -21.35 24.82
N GLU A 47 18.43 -22.36 24.59
CA GLU A 47 18.83 -23.67 24.06
C GLU A 47 19.35 -23.61 22.62
N ASN A 48 19.07 -22.53 21.88
CA ASN A 48 19.53 -22.33 20.51
C ASN A 48 20.70 -21.34 20.41
N LYS A 49 21.36 -20.97 21.52
CA LYS A 49 22.44 -19.97 21.56
C LYS A 49 23.54 -20.21 20.52
N GLU A 50 24.00 -21.45 20.38
CA GLU A 50 25.08 -21.77 19.44
C GLU A 50 24.61 -21.66 17.98
N LYS A 51 23.45 -22.21 17.67
CA LYS A 51 22.81 -22.09 16.34
C LYS A 51 22.54 -20.63 15.97
N ARG A 52 22.15 -19.81 16.95
CA ARG A 52 22.00 -18.36 16.78
C ARG A 52 23.34 -17.72 16.44
N ARG A 53 24.39 -17.99 17.21
CA ARG A 53 25.74 -17.46 16.98
C ARG A 53 26.24 -17.79 15.58
N GLU A 54 26.09 -19.04 15.14
CA GLU A 54 26.45 -19.47 13.79
C GLU A 54 25.65 -18.73 12.71
N ALA A 55 24.32 -18.63 12.87
CA ALA A 55 23.47 -17.92 11.92
C ALA A 55 23.83 -16.44 11.79
N LEU A 56 24.02 -15.75 12.92
CA LEU A 56 24.40 -14.34 12.94
C LEU A 56 25.77 -14.13 12.27
N THR A 57 26.77 -14.95 12.64
CA THR A 57 28.11 -14.89 12.04
C THR A 57 28.05 -15.10 10.53
N ARG A 58 27.29 -16.10 10.06
CA ARG A 58 27.14 -16.44 8.64
C ARG A 58 26.56 -15.28 7.83
N HIS A 59 25.66 -14.50 8.42
CA HIS A 59 25.02 -13.37 7.76
C HIS A 59 25.68 -12.02 8.09
N GLY A 60 26.84 -12.02 8.76
CA GLY A 60 27.56 -10.79 9.12
C GLY A 60 26.81 -9.89 10.12
N LEU A 61 25.92 -10.48 10.93
CA LEU A 61 25.10 -9.76 11.91
C LEU A 61 25.82 -9.71 13.26
N PRO A 62 25.63 -8.63 14.05
CA PRO A 62 26.24 -8.50 15.36
C PRO A 62 25.67 -9.54 16.35
N SER A 63 26.44 -9.89 17.38
CA SER A 63 26.06 -10.95 18.33
C SER A 63 24.82 -10.64 19.17
N ASP A 64 24.51 -9.36 19.34
CA ASP A 64 23.35 -8.83 20.06
C ASP A 64 22.15 -8.53 19.13
N TYR A 65 22.23 -8.91 17.85
CA TYR A 65 21.17 -8.65 16.87
C TYR A 65 19.79 -9.11 17.35
N ASP A 66 18.84 -8.19 17.36
CA ASP A 66 17.46 -8.43 17.79
C ASP A 66 16.66 -9.12 16.69
N LEU A 67 16.27 -10.37 16.94
CA LEU A 67 15.51 -11.19 16.01
C LEU A 67 14.06 -10.71 15.83
N TYR A 68 13.55 -9.85 16.71
CA TYR A 68 12.21 -9.29 16.63
C TYR A 68 12.19 -7.90 15.99
N ALA A 69 13.36 -7.29 15.78
CA ALA A 69 13.45 -5.96 15.21
C ALA A 69 13.01 -5.93 13.74
N ILE A 70 12.49 -4.78 13.29
CA ILE A 70 12.00 -4.57 11.92
C ILE A 70 13.06 -4.90 10.85
N GLU A 71 14.33 -4.73 11.19
CA GLU A 71 15.49 -5.09 10.39
C GLU A 71 15.56 -6.59 10.04
N ASN A 72 14.79 -7.45 10.70
CA ASN A 72 14.68 -8.88 10.46
C ASN A 72 13.33 -9.28 9.85
N LEU A 73 12.45 -8.32 9.56
CA LEU A 73 11.07 -8.58 9.14
C LEU A 73 10.86 -8.30 7.65
N ALA A 74 10.06 -9.15 7.01
CA ALA A 74 9.64 -8.99 5.63
C ALA A 74 8.20 -9.51 5.43
N PRO A 75 7.49 -9.10 4.37
CA PRO A 75 6.20 -9.69 4.04
C PRO A 75 6.35 -11.03 3.31
N SER A 76 5.49 -11.98 3.65
CA SER A 76 5.44 -13.31 3.02
C SER A 76 4.01 -13.79 2.88
N CYS A 77 3.75 -14.69 1.92
CA CYS A 77 2.50 -15.43 1.87
C CYS A 77 2.59 -16.64 2.81
N GLY A 78 1.43 -17.08 3.34
CA GLY A 78 1.34 -18.25 4.22
C GLY A 78 2.07 -19.50 3.70
N PRO A 79 1.91 -19.91 2.43
CA PRO A 79 2.62 -21.08 1.89
C PRO A 79 4.16 -20.94 1.93
N CYS A 80 4.71 -19.76 1.61
CA CYS A 80 6.16 -19.56 1.64
C CYS A 80 6.70 -19.45 3.07
N ASN A 81 6.00 -18.73 3.95
CA ASN A 81 6.38 -18.58 5.36
C ASN A 81 6.40 -19.92 6.08
N SER A 82 5.30 -20.69 5.96
CA SER A 82 5.21 -22.04 6.52
C SER A 82 6.21 -23.02 5.88
N GLY A 83 6.41 -22.93 4.56
CA GLY A 83 7.36 -23.75 3.83
C GLY A 83 8.82 -23.57 4.28
N LYS A 84 9.25 -22.32 4.51
CA LYS A 84 10.55 -22.02 5.13
C LYS A 84 10.58 -22.51 6.58
N GLY A 85 9.56 -22.15 7.35
CA GLY A 85 9.42 -22.52 8.75
C GLY A 85 10.64 -22.13 9.59
N ARG A 86 11.20 -23.11 10.32
CA ARG A 86 12.37 -22.92 11.20
C ARG A 86 13.70 -22.98 10.46
N ARG A 87 13.71 -23.28 9.16
CA ARG A 87 14.95 -23.44 8.40
C ARG A 87 15.51 -22.07 8.04
N ILE A 88 16.81 -21.90 8.26
CA ILE A 88 17.59 -20.87 7.58
C ILE A 88 18.18 -21.58 6.35
N PRO A 89 17.81 -21.19 5.12
CA PRO A 89 18.46 -21.70 3.93
C PRO A 89 19.98 -21.53 4.05
N THR A 90 20.69 -22.64 4.24
CA THR A 90 22.15 -22.65 4.33
C THR A 90 22.73 -22.43 2.93
N LEU A 91 23.74 -21.56 2.82
CA LEU A 91 24.44 -21.24 1.56
C LEU A 91 23.61 -20.47 0.51
N ALA A 92 22.48 -19.85 0.91
CA ALA A 92 21.70 -19.00 0.02
C ALA A 92 22.03 -17.51 0.24
N PRO A 93 22.59 -16.79 -0.76
CA PRO A 93 22.86 -15.35 -0.63
C PRO A 93 21.57 -14.51 -0.48
N ALA A 94 20.42 -15.08 -0.88
CA ALA A 94 19.12 -14.44 -0.78
C ALA A 94 18.82 -13.92 0.65
N ILE A 95 19.16 -14.66 1.70
CA ILE A 95 18.89 -14.22 3.09
C ILE A 95 19.67 -12.93 3.40
N THR A 96 20.94 -12.87 3.04
CA THR A 96 21.79 -11.70 3.28
C THR A 96 21.29 -10.48 2.50
N GLU A 97 20.89 -10.65 1.24
CA GLU A 97 20.30 -9.57 0.43
C GLU A 97 18.98 -9.06 1.03
N LEU A 98 18.13 -9.96 1.51
CA LEU A 98 16.86 -9.61 2.14
C LEU A 98 17.06 -8.89 3.48
N LEU A 99 18.05 -9.31 4.28
CA LEU A 99 18.44 -8.61 5.52
C LEU A 99 18.94 -7.20 5.22
N ASN A 100 19.81 -7.04 4.21
CA ASN A 100 20.29 -5.73 3.78
C ASN A 100 19.13 -4.83 3.35
N LYS A 101 18.15 -5.37 2.61
CA LYS A 101 16.94 -4.65 2.23
C LYS A 101 16.09 -4.28 3.44
N ALA A 102 15.85 -5.22 4.36
CA ALA A 102 15.09 -4.98 5.59
C ALA A 102 15.72 -3.86 6.44
N GLN A 103 17.05 -3.90 6.63
CA GLN A 103 17.81 -2.85 7.32
C GLN A 103 17.64 -1.48 6.66
N LYS A 104 17.73 -1.40 5.33
CA LYS A 104 17.52 -0.14 4.58
C LYS A 104 16.08 0.39 4.70
N LEU A 105 15.10 -0.50 4.82
CA LEU A 105 13.68 -0.12 4.92
C LEU A 105 13.24 0.18 6.36
N ALA A 106 13.87 -0.39 7.37
CA ALA A 106 13.43 -0.27 8.77
C ALA A 106 13.24 1.18 9.26
N PRO A 107 14.14 2.14 8.98
CA PRO A 107 13.92 3.55 9.33
C PRO A 107 12.68 4.15 8.64
N LYS A 108 12.42 3.75 7.39
CA LYS A 108 11.25 4.20 6.61
C LYS A 108 9.96 3.60 7.15
N VAL A 109 9.98 2.32 7.56
CA VAL A 109 8.85 1.64 8.20
C VAL A 109 8.48 2.37 9.48
N ARG A 110 9.43 2.61 10.38
CA ARG A 110 9.19 3.34 11.64
C ARG A 110 8.64 4.74 11.39
N LYS A 111 9.24 5.50 10.46
CA LYS A 111 8.77 6.84 10.10
C LYS A 111 7.33 6.83 9.57
N LYS A 112 7.01 5.88 8.69
CA LYS A 112 5.67 5.75 8.11
C LYS A 112 4.64 5.32 9.15
N ALA A 113 4.98 4.36 10.01
CA ALA A 113 4.11 3.93 11.11
C ALA A 113 3.84 5.04 12.12
N ALA A 114 4.87 5.81 12.50
CA ALA A 114 4.71 6.96 13.39
C ALA A 114 3.81 8.05 12.78
N ALA A 115 3.81 8.21 11.44
CA ALA A 115 2.90 9.11 10.76
C ALA A 115 1.43 8.60 10.75
N PHE A 116 1.24 7.27 10.78
CA PHE A 116 -0.09 6.66 10.96
C PHE A 116 -0.62 6.86 12.38
N ALA A 117 0.20 6.60 13.40
CA ALA A 117 -0.18 6.72 14.82
C ALA A 117 -0.52 8.17 15.25
N LYS A 118 -0.06 9.18 14.49
CA LYS A 118 -0.35 10.60 14.76
C LYS A 118 -1.75 11.06 14.32
N LYS A 119 -2.59 10.18 13.77
CA LYS A 119 -3.93 10.54 13.32
C LYS A 119 -5.01 10.12 14.33
N ARG A 120 -5.34 11.05 15.24
CA ARG A 120 -6.45 10.96 16.21
C ARG A 120 -7.78 10.53 15.58
N ASP A 121 -7.98 10.91 14.31
CA ASP A 121 -9.18 10.57 13.55
C ASP A 121 -9.22 9.09 13.11
N THR A 122 -8.06 8.44 12.90
CA THR A 122 -7.98 7.02 12.54
C THR A 122 -8.24 6.12 13.75
N GLU A 123 -7.69 6.49 14.92
CA GLU A 123 -8.00 5.82 16.20
C GLU A 123 -9.47 5.95 16.56
N LYS A 124 -10.06 7.14 16.36
CA LYS A 124 -11.49 7.37 16.58
C LYS A 124 -12.35 6.51 15.63
N ALA A 125 -11.97 6.42 14.36
CA ALA A 125 -12.67 5.58 13.40
C ALA A 125 -12.60 4.09 13.76
N LEU A 126 -11.42 3.60 14.19
CA LEU A 126 -11.25 2.22 14.62
C LEU A 126 -12.07 1.91 15.88
N ALA A 127 -12.07 2.81 16.86
CA ALA A 127 -12.90 2.68 18.07
C ALA A 127 -14.40 2.63 17.75
N MET A 128 -14.88 3.44 16.79
CA MET A 128 -16.27 3.40 16.33
C MET A 128 -16.62 2.05 15.71
N ILE A 129 -15.73 1.47 14.89
CA ILE A 129 -15.93 0.14 14.31
C ILE A 129 -15.96 -0.94 15.40
N MET A 130 -15.02 -0.90 16.34
CA MET A 130 -14.89 -1.92 17.39
C MET A 130 -16.04 -1.90 18.40
N ALA A 131 -16.65 -0.74 18.62
CA ALA A 131 -17.81 -0.57 19.50
C ALA A 131 -19.15 -0.76 18.78
N SER A 132 -19.13 -1.09 17.48
CA SER A 132 -20.36 -1.29 16.71
C SER A 132 -20.90 -2.70 16.91
N ASP A 133 -22.08 -2.81 17.51
CA ASP A 133 -22.76 -4.10 17.72
C ASP A 133 -23.88 -4.35 16.70
N ASP A 134 -24.15 -3.39 15.81
CA ASP A 134 -25.16 -3.48 14.77
C ASP A 134 -24.76 -2.76 13.45
N ILE A 135 -25.58 -2.96 12.42
CA ILE A 135 -25.34 -2.44 11.07
C ILE A 135 -25.48 -0.91 11.01
N GLU A 136 -26.29 -0.28 11.85
CA GLU A 136 -26.45 1.19 11.85
C GLU A 136 -25.22 1.88 12.42
N GLN A 137 -24.64 1.31 13.48
CA GLN A 137 -23.40 1.78 14.08
C GLN A 137 -22.21 1.62 13.11
N LEU A 138 -22.15 0.49 12.39
CA LEU A 138 -21.15 0.27 11.34
C LEU A 138 -21.29 1.28 10.18
N LYS A 139 -22.53 1.61 9.78
CA LYS A 139 -22.79 2.65 8.77
C LYS A 139 -22.31 4.02 9.24
N ALA A 140 -22.58 4.39 10.49
CA ALA A 140 -22.11 5.65 11.06
C ALA A 140 -20.57 5.73 11.12
N ALA A 141 -19.90 4.62 11.44
CA ALA A 141 -18.44 4.53 11.38
C ALA A 141 -17.91 4.66 9.95
N ALA A 142 -18.58 4.02 8.98
CA ALA A 142 -18.24 4.13 7.56
C ALA A 142 -18.41 5.57 7.03
N ASP A 143 -19.49 6.25 7.38
CA ASP A 143 -19.75 7.65 6.99
C ASP A 143 -18.70 8.59 7.57
N PHE A 144 -18.31 8.37 8.84
CA PHE A 144 -17.23 9.13 9.47
C PHE A 144 -15.89 8.95 8.73
N ILE A 145 -15.53 7.71 8.39
CA ILE A 145 -14.33 7.39 7.62
C ILE A 145 -14.39 8.03 6.23
N GLN A 146 -15.51 7.91 5.53
CA GLN A 146 -15.71 8.51 4.20
C GLN A 146 -15.58 10.03 4.23
N GLY A 147 -16.16 10.70 5.23
CA GLY A 147 -16.02 12.16 5.41
C GLY A 147 -14.57 12.58 5.64
N LYS A 148 -13.82 11.82 6.45
CA LYS A 148 -12.39 12.07 6.69
C LYS A 148 -11.51 11.78 5.48
N LEU A 149 -11.81 10.73 4.72
CA LEU A 149 -11.15 10.43 3.46
C LEU A 149 -11.36 11.55 2.44
N LYS A 150 -12.59 12.05 2.32
CA LYS A 150 -12.92 13.19 1.45
C LYS A 150 -12.10 14.43 1.83
N GLN A 151 -12.12 14.83 3.09
CA GLN A 151 -11.35 15.97 3.59
C GLN A 151 -9.83 15.80 3.39
N ALA A 152 -9.30 14.60 3.64
CA ALA A 152 -7.88 14.31 3.45
C ALA A 152 -7.50 14.32 1.95
N SER A 153 -8.35 13.76 1.09
CA SER A 153 -8.16 13.74 -0.36
C SER A 153 -8.22 15.14 -0.98
N GLU A 154 -9.14 16.00 -0.52
CA GLU A 154 -9.22 17.41 -0.91
C GLU A 154 -7.94 18.16 -0.48
N SER A 155 -7.43 17.89 0.73
CA SER A 155 -6.17 18.48 1.21
C SER A 155 -4.93 17.97 0.48
N LEU A 156 -4.94 16.70 0.03
CA LEU A 156 -3.83 16.08 -0.68
C LEU A 156 -3.80 16.57 -2.13
N LEU A 157 -4.95 16.65 -2.80
CA LEU A 157 -5.10 17.23 -4.13
C LEU A 157 -4.68 18.71 -4.15
N ALA A 158 -5.02 19.49 -3.12
CA ALA A 158 -4.59 20.87 -2.98
C ALA A 158 -3.08 21.03 -2.73
N ARG A 159 -2.42 20.05 -2.07
CA ARG A 159 -0.99 20.10 -1.75
C ARG A 159 -0.08 19.58 -2.87
N VAL A 160 -0.57 18.68 -3.73
CA VAL A 160 0.30 18.00 -4.71
C VAL A 160 0.53 18.84 -5.97
N HIS A 161 -0.43 19.67 -6.43
CA HIS A 161 -0.17 20.78 -7.38
C HIS A 161 -1.48 21.56 -7.64
N PRO A 162 -1.48 22.89 -7.74
CA PRO A 162 -2.65 23.66 -8.20
C PRO A 162 -3.18 23.23 -9.59
N ALA A 163 -2.34 22.62 -10.42
CA ALA A 163 -2.78 22.07 -11.70
C ALA A 163 -3.61 20.78 -11.57
N LEU A 164 -3.45 20.01 -10.49
CA LEU A 164 -4.20 18.76 -10.27
C LEU A 164 -5.64 18.99 -9.79
N SER A 165 -5.98 20.18 -9.27
CA SER A 165 -7.36 20.50 -8.90
C SER A 165 -8.27 20.53 -10.14
N GLY A 166 -7.74 20.89 -11.32
CA GLY A 166 -8.47 20.84 -12.58
C GLY A 166 -8.57 19.44 -13.21
N LEU A 167 -7.83 18.44 -12.69
CA LEU A 167 -7.84 17.07 -13.19
C LEU A 167 -8.95 16.21 -12.60
N TYR A 168 -9.42 16.51 -11.39
CA TYR A 168 -10.44 15.71 -10.68
C TYR A 168 -11.65 16.55 -10.27
N ASP A 169 -11.91 17.66 -10.97
CA ASP A 169 -13.13 18.44 -10.73
C ASP A 169 -14.27 17.93 -11.63
N PRO A 170 -15.19 17.09 -11.11
CA PRO A 170 -16.36 16.65 -11.87
C PRO A 170 -17.30 17.81 -12.24
N LYS A 171 -17.10 19.02 -11.69
CA LYS A 171 -17.84 20.23 -12.06
C LYS A 171 -17.16 21.04 -13.18
N ARG A 172 -15.93 20.69 -13.57
CA ARG A 172 -15.22 21.36 -14.68
C ARG A 172 -15.93 21.13 -16.02
N TRP A 173 -16.45 19.92 -16.22
CA TRP A 173 -17.01 19.49 -17.49
C TRP A 173 -18.53 19.63 -17.48
N ASN A 174 -19.04 20.54 -18.30
CA ASN A 174 -20.48 20.66 -18.52
C ASN A 174 -20.90 19.72 -19.64
N SER A 175 -21.95 18.93 -19.41
CA SER A 175 -22.59 18.16 -20.48
C SER A 175 -23.24 19.12 -21.46
N ILE A 176 -22.78 19.10 -22.71
CA ILE A 176 -23.30 19.97 -23.76
C ILE A 176 -24.28 19.19 -24.63
N THR A 177 -23.95 17.95 -24.98
CA THR A 177 -24.79 17.14 -25.88
C THR A 177 -24.63 15.65 -25.58
N PRO A 178 -25.71 14.94 -25.21
CA PRO A 178 -25.70 13.48 -25.15
C PRO A 178 -25.61 12.92 -26.58
N LEU A 179 -24.69 11.98 -26.80
CA LEU A 179 -24.53 11.29 -28.09
C LEU A 179 -25.21 9.92 -28.07
N SER A 180 -25.30 9.30 -26.89
CA SER A 180 -26.06 8.07 -26.62
C SER A 180 -26.39 7.97 -25.12
N ALA A 181 -26.97 6.85 -24.68
CA ALA A 181 -27.22 6.58 -23.26
C ALA A 181 -25.94 6.55 -22.40
N ASP A 182 -24.80 6.24 -23.02
CA ASP A 182 -23.53 5.99 -22.35
C ASP A 182 -22.40 6.91 -22.80
N VAL A 183 -22.64 7.80 -23.76
CA VAL A 183 -21.63 8.68 -24.32
C VAL A 183 -22.17 10.10 -24.43
N ALA A 184 -21.37 11.08 -24.00
CA ALA A 184 -21.70 12.50 -24.08
C ALA A 184 -20.51 13.33 -24.52
N PHE A 185 -20.80 14.40 -25.24
CA PHE A 185 -19.84 15.48 -25.46
C PHE A 185 -19.92 16.48 -24.30
N VAL A 186 -18.75 16.81 -23.75
CA VAL A 186 -18.61 17.73 -22.62
C VAL A 186 -17.58 18.82 -22.92
N ALA A 187 -17.72 19.99 -22.31
CA ALA A 187 -16.80 21.10 -22.48
C ALA A 187 -16.64 21.92 -21.18
N ASP A 188 -15.47 22.57 -21.03
CA ASP A 188 -15.15 23.45 -19.90
C ASP A 188 -15.12 24.94 -20.30
N GLY A 189 -15.59 25.26 -21.52
CA GLY A 189 -15.54 26.61 -22.10
C GLY A 189 -14.23 26.96 -22.82
N LYS A 190 -13.18 26.13 -22.72
CA LYS A 190 -11.92 26.28 -23.46
C LYS A 190 -11.62 25.09 -24.36
N THR A 191 -11.89 23.89 -23.89
CA THR A 191 -11.72 22.64 -24.64
C THR A 191 -12.98 21.78 -24.53
N GLY A 192 -13.14 20.88 -25.50
CA GLY A 192 -14.23 19.92 -25.53
C GLY A 192 -13.73 18.53 -25.90
N GLY A 193 -14.46 17.52 -25.43
CA GLY A 193 -14.13 16.12 -25.66
C GLY A 193 -15.30 15.20 -25.38
N VAL A 194 -15.10 13.92 -25.65
CA VAL A 194 -16.13 12.89 -25.49
C VAL A 194 -15.83 12.06 -24.25
N THR A 195 -16.85 11.81 -23.43
CA THR A 195 -16.76 10.93 -22.27
C THR A 195 -17.74 9.76 -22.44
N GLY A 196 -17.36 8.59 -21.95
CA GLY A 196 -18.20 7.38 -21.97
C GLY A 196 -18.39 6.77 -20.58
N LYS A 197 -19.29 5.79 -20.43
CA LYS A 197 -19.43 4.98 -19.19
C LYS A 197 -18.79 3.59 -19.29
N HIS A 198 -18.54 3.12 -20.50
CA HIS A 198 -17.97 1.78 -20.74
C HIS A 198 -16.46 1.78 -20.49
N ILE A 199 -15.90 0.65 -20.00
CA ILE A 199 -14.49 0.52 -19.63
C ILE A 199 -13.50 0.81 -20.77
N SER A 200 -13.94 0.68 -22.02
CA SER A 200 -13.15 1.06 -23.21
C SER A 200 -12.83 2.56 -23.28
N TRP A 201 -13.50 3.40 -22.48
CA TRP A 201 -13.22 4.83 -22.35
C TRP A 201 -12.29 5.14 -21.18
N GLN A 202 -11.89 4.14 -20.40
CA GLN A 202 -11.03 4.31 -19.24
C GLN A 202 -9.59 4.57 -19.68
N CYS A 203 -9.03 5.72 -19.28
CA CYS A 203 -7.65 6.06 -19.56
C CYS A 203 -6.70 5.11 -18.81
N PRO A 204 -5.72 4.48 -19.49
CA PRO A 204 -4.79 3.55 -18.84
C PRO A 204 -3.85 4.23 -17.83
N HIS A 205 -3.68 5.56 -17.93
CA HIS A 205 -2.77 6.31 -17.07
C HIS A 205 -3.42 6.84 -15.79
N CYS A 206 -4.69 7.26 -15.84
CA CYS A 206 -5.37 7.90 -14.71
C CYS A 206 -6.74 7.30 -14.35
N SER A 207 -7.16 6.25 -15.06
CA SER A 207 -8.42 5.53 -14.85
C SER A 207 -9.70 6.37 -14.99
N SER A 208 -9.63 7.61 -15.49
CA SER A 208 -10.81 8.42 -15.81
C SER A 208 -11.44 7.97 -17.12
N TYR A 209 -12.75 8.09 -17.25
CA TYR A 209 -13.49 7.73 -18.48
C TYR A 209 -13.45 8.81 -19.59
N GLY A 210 -12.43 9.65 -19.57
CA GLY A 210 -12.33 10.88 -20.36
C GLY A 210 -12.60 12.13 -19.51
N PRO A 211 -12.84 13.29 -20.16
CA PRO A 211 -13.15 13.43 -21.59
C PRO A 211 -11.94 13.22 -22.50
N TRP A 212 -12.17 12.75 -23.72
CA TRP A 212 -11.15 12.46 -24.72
C TRP A 212 -11.24 13.43 -25.89
N ASN A 213 -10.09 13.92 -26.35
CA ASN A 213 -9.96 14.65 -27.61
C ASN A 213 -8.96 13.89 -28.49
N GLY A 214 -9.49 13.15 -29.47
CA GLY A 214 -8.72 12.13 -30.18
C GLY A 214 -8.20 11.07 -29.20
N ASN A 215 -6.91 10.77 -29.27
CA ASN A 215 -6.24 9.85 -28.36
C ASN A 215 -5.77 10.52 -27.05
N ARG A 216 -6.00 11.82 -26.83
CA ARG A 216 -5.57 12.50 -25.61
C ARG A 216 -6.67 12.50 -24.56
N CYS A 217 -6.34 12.03 -23.37
CA CYS A 217 -7.17 12.18 -22.19
C CYS A 217 -7.10 13.63 -21.70
N LEU A 218 -8.20 14.38 -21.76
CA LEU A 218 -8.27 15.78 -21.29
C LEU A 218 -8.22 15.90 -19.77
N THR A 219 -8.42 14.78 -19.06
CA THR A 219 -8.19 14.67 -17.62
C THR A 219 -6.69 14.70 -17.35
N CYS A 220 -5.90 13.70 -17.76
CA CYS A 220 -4.48 13.62 -17.39
C CYS A 220 -3.48 14.22 -18.39
N GLY A 221 -3.93 14.62 -19.57
CA GLY A 221 -3.10 15.13 -20.66
C GLY A 221 -2.29 14.06 -21.41
N GLN A 222 -2.29 12.81 -20.94
CA GLN A 222 -1.58 11.70 -21.59
C GLN A 222 -2.32 11.23 -22.84
N MET A 223 -1.56 10.72 -23.80
CA MET A 223 -2.10 10.11 -25.02
C MET A 223 -2.22 8.61 -24.83
N ASP A 224 -3.32 8.04 -25.30
CA ASP A 224 -3.49 6.61 -25.53
C ASP A 224 -2.81 6.29 -26.87
N VAL A 225 -1.51 6.06 -26.82
CA VAL A 225 -0.73 5.59 -27.97
C VAL A 225 -0.80 4.06 -27.96
N PRO A 226 -1.36 3.43 -29.00
CA PRO A 226 -1.22 1.99 -29.15
C PRO A 226 0.25 1.68 -29.40
N ASP A 227 0.81 0.74 -28.64
CA ASP A 227 2.16 0.21 -28.85
C ASP A 227 2.17 -0.57 -30.19
N TRP A 228 2.48 0.10 -31.29
CA TRP A 228 2.77 -0.52 -32.58
C TRP A 228 4.15 -0.13 -33.10
#